data_AF-A0A2M7Q357-F1
#
_entry.id   AF-A0A2M7Q357-F1
#
_cell.length_a   1.000
_cell.length_b   1.000
_cell.length_c   1.000
_cell.angle_alpha   90.00
_cell.angle_beta   90.00
_cell.angle_gamma   90.00
#
_symmetry.space_group_name_H-M   'P 1'
#
loop_
_entity.id
_entity.type
_entity.pdbx_description
1 polymer ?
#
loop_
_entity_poly.entity_id
_entity_poly.type
_entity_poly.pdbx_seq_one_letter_code
_entity_poly.pdbx_strand_id
1 'polypeptide(L)'
;MSLSKTIQISKERRMNQLTQNDTAMDSEIISDMFPSAEIMRRLALNDSGFVFDPVNGRSFSANAVGLYVLRFLQHSSNANALLDAIEGDFEVTRAVAQRDIADFSGQLRKFLS
;
A
#
# COMPACT_ATOMS: atom_id res chain seq x y z
N MET A 1 -9.41 10.34 49.07
CA MET A 1 -10.24 10.21 47.86
C MET A 1 -9.36 10.50 46.64
N SER A 2 -9.47 9.63 45.65
CA SER A 2 -8.50 9.30 44.60
C SER A 2 -8.10 10.46 43.66
N LEU A 3 -6.79 10.59 43.41
CA LEU A 3 -6.16 11.46 42.39
C LEU A 3 -6.18 10.85 40.97
N SER A 4 -7.16 10.00 40.61
CA SER A 4 -7.01 9.11 39.44
C SER A 4 -7.79 9.48 38.17
N LYS A 5 -8.47 10.63 38.07
CA LYS A 5 -9.21 10.96 36.81
C LYS A 5 -8.48 11.94 35.88
N THR A 6 -7.80 12.97 36.41
CA THR A 6 -7.23 14.02 35.55
C THR A 6 -5.96 13.58 34.80
N ILE A 7 -5.12 12.73 35.41
CA ILE A 7 -3.89 12.23 34.79
C ILE A 7 -4.22 11.18 33.70
N GLN A 8 -5.27 10.39 33.89
CA GLN A 8 -5.66 9.31 32.98
C GLN A 8 -6.24 9.86 31.67
N ILE A 9 -7.10 10.88 31.75
CA ILE A 9 -7.65 11.59 30.59
C ILE A 9 -6.55 12.32 29.80
N SER A 10 -5.53 12.83 30.49
CA SER A 10 -4.40 13.53 29.87
C SER A 10 -3.44 12.59 29.13
N LYS A 11 -3.26 11.35 29.61
CA LYS A 11 -2.48 10.30 28.92
C LYS A 11 -3.21 9.79 27.69
N GLU A 12 -4.52 9.52 27.77
CA GLU A 12 -5.31 9.06 26.62
C GLU A 12 -5.39 10.11 25.51
N ARG A 13 -5.57 11.39 25.85
CA ARG A 13 -5.58 12.48 24.84
C ARG A 13 -4.23 12.64 24.13
N ARG A 14 -3.12 12.39 24.83
CA ARG A 14 -1.77 12.47 24.24
C ARG A 14 -1.45 11.24 23.39
N MET A 15 -1.92 10.05 23.79
CA MET A 15 -1.73 8.80 23.04
C MET A 15 -2.55 8.76 21.73
N ASN A 16 -3.75 9.34 21.71
CA ASN A 16 -4.55 9.47 20.48
C ASN A 16 -4.00 10.55 19.53
N GLN A 17 -3.39 11.63 20.04
CA GLN A 17 -2.79 12.67 19.17
C GLN A 17 -1.48 12.23 18.50
N LEU A 18 -0.73 11.29 19.12
CA LEU A 18 0.48 10.70 18.54
C LEU A 18 0.16 9.60 17.50
N THR A 19 -1.03 9.01 17.52
CA THR A 19 -1.41 7.91 16.62
C THR A 19 -2.25 8.36 15.43
N GLN A 20 -2.92 9.52 15.51
CA GLN A 20 -3.84 9.98 14.45
C GLN A 20 -3.20 10.91 13.41
N ASN A 21 -2.04 11.51 13.68
CA ASN A 21 -1.44 12.48 12.76
C ASN A 21 -0.42 11.88 11.77
N ASP A 22 0.15 10.71 12.06
CA ASP A 22 1.16 10.11 11.17
C ASP A 22 0.53 9.20 10.09
N THR A 23 -0.62 8.56 10.35
CA THR A 23 -1.17 7.52 9.45
C THR A 23 -1.96 8.07 8.25
N ALA A 24 -2.62 9.23 8.40
CA ALA A 24 -3.46 9.79 7.32
C ALA A 24 -2.61 10.36 6.18
N MET A 25 -1.51 11.04 6.52
CA MET A 25 -0.63 11.71 5.56
C MET A 25 0.13 10.72 4.68
N ASP A 26 0.49 9.56 5.23
CA ASP A 26 1.15 8.49 4.47
C ASP A 26 0.23 7.86 3.41
N SER A 27 -1.07 7.80 3.67
CA SER A 27 -2.02 7.09 2.81
C SER A 27 -2.42 7.86 1.55
N GLU A 28 -2.52 9.19 1.64
CA GLU A 28 -2.73 10.04 0.46
C GLU A 28 -1.50 10.04 -0.45
N ILE A 29 -0.29 10.03 0.13
CA ILE A 29 0.97 9.95 -0.63
C ILE A 29 1.01 8.66 -1.46
N ILE A 30 0.61 7.53 -0.91
CA ILE A 30 0.70 6.22 -1.59
C ILE A 30 -0.23 6.12 -2.80
N SER A 31 -1.36 6.82 -2.81
CA SER A 31 -2.29 6.82 -3.94
C SER A 31 -1.65 7.37 -5.23
N ASP A 32 -0.83 8.42 -5.12
CA ASP A 32 -0.14 9.04 -6.27
C ASP A 32 1.17 8.32 -6.66
N MET A 33 1.54 7.25 -5.95
CA MET A 33 2.76 6.50 -6.26
C MET A 33 2.57 5.52 -7.42
N PHE A 34 1.37 4.99 -7.64
CA PHE A 34 1.21 3.98 -8.69
C PHE A 34 1.01 4.60 -10.07
N PRO A 35 1.44 3.92 -11.15
CA PRO A 35 0.99 4.27 -12.50
C PRO A 35 -0.54 4.30 -12.58
N SER A 36 -1.08 5.04 -13.55
CA SER A 36 -2.52 5.27 -13.65
C SER A 36 -3.33 3.96 -13.68
N ALA A 37 -4.58 4.02 -13.20
CA ALA A 37 -5.46 2.86 -13.19
C ALA A 37 -5.70 2.27 -14.60
N GLU A 38 -5.56 3.08 -15.65
CA GLU A 38 -5.60 2.60 -17.03
C GLU A 38 -4.43 1.66 -17.34
N ILE A 39 -3.20 2.04 -16.95
CA ILE A 39 -2.02 1.19 -17.10
C ILE A 39 -2.20 -0.09 -16.29
N MET A 40 -2.67 0.00 -15.04
CA MET A 40 -2.86 -1.20 -14.20
C MET A 40 -3.85 -2.19 -14.82
N ARG A 41 -5.00 -1.72 -15.29
CA ARG A 41 -6.07 -2.57 -15.84
C ARG A 41 -5.68 -3.31 -17.12
N ARG A 42 -4.77 -2.76 -17.93
CA ARG A 42 -4.38 -3.39 -19.21
C ARG A 42 -3.29 -4.46 -19.07
N LEU A 43 -2.60 -4.53 -17.93
CA LEU A 43 -1.55 -5.51 -17.72
C LEU A 43 -2.13 -6.92 -17.79
N ALA A 44 -1.56 -7.77 -18.65
CA ALA A 44 -1.86 -9.19 -18.67
C ALA A 44 -0.99 -9.89 -17.60
N LEU A 45 -1.64 -10.54 -16.64
CA LEU A 45 -1.00 -11.23 -15.51
C LEU A 45 -1.29 -12.73 -15.60
N ASN A 46 -0.29 -13.58 -15.35
CA ASN A 46 -0.50 -15.01 -15.13
C ASN A 46 -0.11 -15.45 -13.72
N ASP A 47 -0.50 -16.67 -13.35
CA ASP A 47 -0.26 -17.20 -12.00
C ASP A 47 1.21 -17.53 -11.72
N SER A 48 2.03 -17.64 -12.76
CA SER A 48 3.49 -17.81 -12.61
C SER A 48 4.22 -16.49 -12.36
N GLY A 49 3.50 -15.35 -12.32
CA GLY A 49 4.07 -14.03 -12.06
C GLY A 49 4.58 -13.30 -13.29
N PHE A 50 4.32 -13.79 -14.50
CA PHE A 50 4.63 -13.06 -15.72
C PHE A 50 3.62 -11.93 -15.94
N VAL A 51 4.15 -10.74 -16.25
CA VAL A 51 3.39 -9.52 -16.49
C VAL A 51 3.74 -8.98 -17.87
N PHE A 52 2.73 -8.70 -18.68
CA PHE A 52 2.88 -8.14 -20.02
C PHE A 52 2.04 -6.88 -20.20
N ASP A 53 2.67 -5.82 -20.70
CA ASP A 53 1.99 -4.60 -21.14
C ASP A 53 1.77 -4.64 -22.66
N PRO A 54 0.52 -4.83 -23.14
CA PRO A 54 0.24 -5.00 -24.56
C PRO A 54 0.45 -3.73 -25.39
N VAL A 55 0.54 -2.55 -24.79
CA VAL A 55 0.65 -1.28 -25.52
C VAL A 55 2.08 -1.01 -25.99
N ASN A 56 3.07 -1.34 -25.17
CA ASN A 56 4.49 -1.11 -25.47
C ASN A 56 5.26 -2.43 -25.69
N GLY A 57 4.62 -3.59 -25.52
CA GLY A 57 5.24 -4.90 -25.70
C GLY A 57 6.23 -5.29 -24.59
N ARG A 58 6.25 -4.57 -23.46
CA ARG A 58 7.20 -4.82 -22.37
C ARG A 58 6.69 -5.96 -21.49
N SER A 59 7.63 -6.75 -20.98
CA SER A 59 7.35 -7.84 -20.05
C SER A 59 8.28 -7.80 -18.85
N PHE A 60 7.79 -8.23 -17.69
CA PHE A 60 8.60 -8.45 -16.50
C PHE A 60 8.00 -9.58 -15.65
N SER A 61 8.74 -10.02 -14.65
CA SER A 61 8.26 -10.99 -13.66
C SER A 61 8.04 -10.30 -12.32
N ALA A 62 6.94 -10.66 -11.66
CA ALA A 62 6.63 -10.30 -10.29
C ALA A 62 6.61 -11.57 -9.43
N ASN A 63 7.04 -11.46 -8.18
CA ASN A 63 6.84 -12.53 -7.20
C ASN A 63 5.37 -12.59 -6.75
N ALA A 64 5.03 -13.53 -5.87
CA ALA A 64 3.66 -13.71 -5.39
C ALA A 64 3.05 -12.44 -4.77
N VAL A 65 3.83 -11.69 -3.97
CA VAL A 65 3.38 -10.43 -3.35
C VAL A 65 3.16 -9.35 -4.41
N GLY A 66 4.09 -9.19 -5.36
CA GLY A 66 3.95 -8.22 -6.45
C GLY A 66 2.76 -8.55 -7.34
N LEU A 67 2.53 -9.84 -7.64
CA LEU A 67 1.34 -10.29 -8.38
C LEU A 67 0.05 -9.99 -7.61
N TYR A 68 0.03 -10.21 -6.30
CA TYR A 68 -1.09 -9.85 -5.43
C TYR A 68 -1.40 -8.35 -5.50
N VAL A 69 -0.38 -7.50 -5.36
CA VAL A 69 -0.52 -6.04 -5.45
C VAL A 69 -1.04 -5.62 -6.82
N LEU A 70 -0.48 -6.16 -7.91
CA LEU A 70 -0.94 -5.85 -9.27
C LEU A 70 -2.41 -6.25 -9.49
N ARG A 71 -2.82 -7.43 -9.01
CA ARG A 71 -4.22 -7.88 -9.09
C ARG A 71 -5.16 -6.99 -8.27
N PHE A 72 -4.73 -6.52 -7.10
CA PHE A 72 -5.48 -5.55 -6.32
C PHE A 72 -5.66 -4.24 -7.10
N LEU A 73 -4.57 -3.71 -7.65
CA LEU A 73 -4.55 -2.44 -8.39
C LEU A 73 -5.33 -2.46 -9.71
N GLN A 74 -5.59 -3.64 -10.27
CA GLN A 74 -6.52 -3.79 -11.41
C GLN A 74 -7.97 -3.44 -11.05
N HIS A 75 -8.34 -3.54 -9.77
CA HIS A 75 -9.72 -3.36 -9.30
C HIS A 75 -9.90 -2.15 -8.39
N SER A 76 -8.87 -1.75 -7.64
CA SER A 76 -8.92 -0.66 -6.67
C SER A 76 -7.58 0.07 -6.57
N SER A 77 -7.60 1.40 -6.58
CA SER A 77 -6.42 2.24 -6.32
C SER A 77 -6.37 2.76 -4.88
N ASN A 78 -7.21 2.24 -3.97
CA ASN A 78 -7.23 2.69 -2.58
C ASN A 78 -6.01 2.14 -1.83
N ALA A 79 -5.05 3.02 -1.55
CA ALA A 79 -3.82 2.70 -0.85
C ALA A 79 -4.02 2.11 0.55
N ASN A 80 -4.97 2.65 1.34
CA ASN A 80 -5.25 2.13 2.67
C ASN A 80 -5.79 0.71 2.60
N ALA A 81 -6.72 0.45 1.69
CA ALA A 81 -7.28 -0.89 1.50
C ALA A 81 -6.22 -1.90 1.03
N LEU A 82 -5.26 -1.46 0.19
CA LEU A 82 -4.13 -2.31 -0.21
C LEU A 82 -3.25 -2.67 0.99
N LEU A 83 -2.91 -1.69 1.82
CA LEU A 83 -2.06 -1.90 2.98
C LEU A 83 -2.76 -2.77 4.04
N ASP A 84 -4.06 -2.54 4.29
CA ASP A 84 -4.85 -3.37 5.21
C ASP A 84 -4.88 -4.83 4.73
N ALA A 85 -5.02 -5.04 3.42
CA ALA A 85 -5.02 -6.36 2.82
C ALA A 85 -3.64 -7.05 2.93
N ILE A 86 -2.54 -6.29 2.77
CA ILE A 86 -1.19 -6.82 2.93
C ILE A 86 -0.88 -7.19 4.39
N GLU A 87 -1.25 -6.33 5.33
CA GLU A 87 -1.06 -6.60 6.76
C GLU A 87 -1.84 -7.85 7.20
N GLY A 88 -3.06 -8.01 6.71
CA GLY A 88 -3.91 -9.17 6.99
C GLY A 88 -3.41 -10.46 6.36
N ASP A 89 -3.06 -10.44 5.08
CA ASP A 89 -2.74 -11.66 4.31
C ASP A 89 -1.29 -12.14 4.49
N PHE A 90 -0.37 -11.24 4.88
CA PHE A 90 1.07 -11.55 4.99
C PHE A 90 1.66 -11.38 6.39
N GLU A 91 0.84 -11.07 7.40
CA GLU A 91 1.26 -10.92 8.81
C GLU A 91 2.44 -9.93 9.01
N VAL A 92 2.45 -8.84 8.24
CA VAL A 92 3.47 -7.78 8.34
C VAL A 92 2.95 -6.55 9.07
N THR A 93 3.84 -5.71 9.57
CA THR A 93 3.46 -4.42 10.18
C THR A 93 3.21 -3.36 9.12
N ARG A 94 2.39 -2.34 9.47
CA ARG A 94 2.10 -1.19 8.60
C ARG A 94 3.33 -0.55 7.99
N ALA A 95 4.33 -0.29 8.84
CA ALA A 95 5.56 0.37 8.43
C ALA A 95 6.34 -0.47 7.39
N VAL A 96 6.35 -1.80 7.54
CA VAL A 96 6.97 -2.70 6.56
C VAL A 96 6.16 -2.70 5.26
N ALA A 97 4.83 -2.83 5.33
CA ALA A 97 3.96 -2.80 4.17
C ALA A 97 4.09 -1.49 3.38
N GLN A 98 4.07 -0.34 4.06
CA GLN A 98 4.24 0.99 3.46
C GLN A 98 5.57 1.13 2.73
N ARG A 99 6.68 0.74 3.37
CA ARG A 99 8.02 0.80 2.76
C ARG A 99 8.09 -0.09 1.52
N ASP A 100 7.66 -1.34 1.64
CA ASP A 100 7.78 -2.31 0.56
C ASP A 100 6.87 -1.94 -0.64
N ILE A 101 5.68 -1.40 -0.36
CA ILE A 101 4.79 -0.82 -1.38
C ILE A 101 5.39 0.42 -2.04
N ALA A 102 6.00 1.32 -1.27
CA ALA A 102 6.68 2.49 -1.79
C ALA A 102 7.80 2.08 -2.77
N ASP A 103 8.64 1.12 -2.37
CA ASP A 103 9.72 0.61 -3.22
C ASP A 103 9.19 -0.09 -4.48
N PHE A 104 8.14 -0.91 -4.35
CA PHE A 104 7.53 -1.60 -5.49
C PHE A 104 6.90 -0.62 -6.48
N SER A 105 6.19 0.41 -5.99
CA SER A 105 5.62 1.47 -6.84
C SER A 105 6.70 2.18 -7.65
N GLY A 106 7.87 2.43 -7.04
CA GLY A 106 9.02 3.05 -7.71
C GLY A 106 9.57 2.19 -8.84
N GLN A 107 9.57 0.87 -8.68
CA GLN A 107 9.95 -0.07 -9.73
C GLN A 107 8.92 -0.09 -10.87
N LEU A 108 7.63 -0.17 -10.54
CA LEU A 108 6.56 -0.15 -11.53
C LEU A 108 6.60 1.11 -12.40
N ARG A 109 6.80 2.29 -11.80
CA ARG A 109 6.96 3.54 -12.55
C ARG A 109 8.12 3.47 -13.56
N LYS A 110 9.25 2.86 -13.20
CA LYS A 110 10.40 2.71 -14.14
C LYS A 110 10.12 1.73 -15.29
N PHE A 111 9.34 0.68 -15.04
CA PHE A 111 9.01 -0.32 -16.06
C PHE A 111 7.84 0.08 -16.97
N LEU A 112 6.94 0.94 -16.47
CA LEU A 112 5.68 1.29 -17.14
C LEU A 112 5.61 2.76 -17.60
N SER A 113 6.61 3.59 -17.27
CA SER A 113 6.83 4.92 -17.87
C SER A 113 7.18 4.84 -19.34
#